data_AF-W2REC2-F1
#
_entry.id   AF-W2REC2-F1
#
_cell.length_a   1.000
_cell.length_b   1.000
_cell.length_c   1.000
_cell.angle_alpha   90.00
_cell.angle_beta   90.00
_cell.angle_gamma   90.00
#
_symmetry.space_group_name_H-M   'P 1'
#
loop_
_entity.id
_entity.type
_entity.pdbx_description
1 polymer ?
#
loop_
_entity_poly.entity_id
_entity_poly.type
_entity_poly.pdbx_seq_one_letter_code
_entity_poly.pdbx_strand_id
1 'polypeptide(L)'
;MMPSGCLEAERKGSPVPARELAFVLHKSKRNVERLERLEQLLLQDPVFNHEKMNYLTRGEQYKRALQMSARVEILARRNRLTDALDGDG
;
A
#
# COMPACT_ATOMS: atom_id res chain seq x y z
N MET A 1 15.45 8.50 -2.83
CA MET A 1 15.05 9.72 -3.55
C MET A 1 14.79 10.78 -2.50
N MET A 2 15.64 11.81 -2.38
CA MET A 2 15.37 12.89 -1.43
C MET A 2 14.15 13.67 -1.93
N PRO A 3 13.19 14.05 -1.08
CA PRO A 3 12.10 14.92 -1.52
C PRO A 3 12.70 16.22 -2.05
N SER A 4 12.18 16.69 -3.19
CA SER A 4 12.61 17.96 -3.76
C SER A 4 12.32 19.09 -2.75
N GLY A 5 13.23 20.07 -2.63
CA GLY A 5 13.11 21.14 -1.63
C GLY A 5 11.77 21.88 -1.65
N CYS A 6 11.13 22.00 -2.82
CA CYS A 6 9.79 22.58 -2.97
C CYS A 6 8.71 21.73 -2.28
N LEU A 7 8.76 20.40 -2.37
CA LEU A 7 7.77 19.51 -1.76
C LEU A 7 7.77 19.62 -0.23
N GLU A 8 8.95 19.73 0.37
CA GLU A 8 9.09 19.92 1.81
C GLU A 8 8.60 21.30 2.27
N ALA A 9 8.83 22.34 1.47
CA ALA A 9 8.31 23.68 1.75
C ALA A 9 6.78 23.68 1.78
N GLU A 10 6.13 23.06 0.77
CA GLU A 10 4.67 22.93 0.71
C GLU A 10 4.12 22.12 1.88
N ARG A 11 4.77 20.98 2.23
CA ARG A 11 4.36 20.16 3.39
C ARG A 11 4.37 20.92 4.71
N LYS A 12 5.39 21.77 4.92
CA LYS A 12 5.52 22.59 6.14
C LYS A 12 4.50 23.73 6.22
N GLY A 13 3.94 24.15 5.10
CA GLY A 13 2.92 25.21 5.06
C GLY A 13 1.54 24.76 5.58
N SER A 14 1.29 23.46 5.71
CA SER A 14 0.00 22.96 6.17
C SER A 14 -0.18 23.16 7.68
N PRO A 15 -1.27 23.81 8.12
CA PRO A 15 -1.60 23.92 9.55
C PRO A 15 -2.17 22.61 10.12
N VAL A 16 -2.51 21.64 9.27
CA VAL A 16 -3.11 20.37 9.66
C VAL A 16 -2.17 19.19 9.35
N PRO A 17 -1.94 18.27 10.30
CA PRO A 17 -1.15 17.07 10.05
C PRO A 17 -1.87 16.11 9.09
N ALA A 18 -1.20 15.71 8.01
CA ALA A 18 -1.75 14.76 7.03
C ALA A 18 -2.14 13.39 7.64
N ARG A 19 -1.42 12.96 8.70
CA ARG A 19 -1.71 11.70 9.39
C ARG A 19 -3.04 11.73 10.15
N GLU A 20 -3.40 12.88 10.71
CA GLU A 20 -4.71 13.05 11.37
C GLU A 20 -5.85 13.03 10.36
N LEU A 21 -5.65 13.66 9.19
CA LEU A 21 -6.60 13.58 8.08
C LEU A 21 -6.81 12.14 7.61
N ALA A 22 -5.75 11.32 7.53
CA ALA A 22 -5.87 9.90 7.20
C ALA A 22 -6.75 9.15 8.20
N PHE A 23 -6.62 9.42 9.50
CA PHE A 23 -7.48 8.79 10.52
C PHE A 23 -8.95 9.15 10.34
N VAL A 24 -9.25 10.39 9.98
CA VAL A 24 -10.64 10.83 9.69
C VAL A 24 -11.16 10.15 8.43
N LEU A 25 -10.38 10.11 7.34
CA LEU A 25 -10.77 9.49 6.08
C LEU A 25 -11.07 8.00 6.22
N HIS A 26 -10.23 7.29 6.99
CA HIS A 26 -10.40 5.86 7.25
C HIS A 26 -11.28 5.56 8.46
N LYS A 27 -11.84 6.60 9.11
CA LYS A 27 -12.68 6.57 10.31
C LYS A 27 -12.08 5.84 11.52
N SER A 28 -10.80 5.48 11.45
CA SER A 28 -10.14 4.65 12.46
C SER A 28 -8.63 4.72 12.32
N LYS A 29 -7.96 5.07 13.41
CA LYS A 29 -6.49 5.00 13.52
C LYS A 29 -5.97 3.57 13.31
N ARG A 30 -6.65 2.58 13.89
CA ARG A 30 -6.29 1.16 13.75
C ARG A 30 -6.35 0.71 12.29
N ASN A 31 -7.30 1.23 11.53
CA ASN A 31 -7.43 0.89 10.10
C ASN A 31 -6.26 1.47 9.29
N VAL A 32 -5.86 2.72 9.55
CA VAL A 32 -4.68 3.32 8.90
C VAL A 32 -3.40 2.54 9.23
N GLU A 33 -3.17 2.19 10.49
CA GLU A 33 -2.01 1.39 10.90
C GLU A 33 -2.00 -0.01 10.28
N ARG A 34 -3.18 -0.63 10.14
CA ARG A 34 -3.34 -1.91 9.44
C ARG A 34 -2.99 -1.78 7.95
N LEU A 35 -3.48 -0.74 7.27
CA LEU A 35 -3.18 -0.49 5.86
C LEU A 35 -1.69 -0.24 5.63
N GLU A 36 -1.04 0.58 6.46
CA GLU A 36 0.40 0.84 6.37
C GLU A 36 1.20 -0.46 6.55
N ARG A 37 0.81 -1.31 7.51
CA ARG A 37 1.46 -2.61 7.70
C ARG A 37 1.29 -3.52 6.49
N LEU A 38 0.09 -3.56 5.89
CA LEU A 38 -0.15 -4.36 4.68
C LEU A 38 0.65 -3.84 3.48
N GLU A 39 0.73 -2.52 3.30
CA GLU A 39 1.55 -1.89 2.27
C GLU A 39 3.03 -2.26 2.43
N GLN A 40 3.56 -2.23 3.67
CA GLN A 40 4.94 -2.63 3.93
C GLN A 40 5.22 -4.09 3.55
N LEU A 41 4.27 -5.00 3.75
CA LEU A 41 4.41 -6.40 3.32
C LEU A 41 4.52 -6.53 1.80
N LEU A 42 3.80 -5.68 1.05
CA LEU A 42 3.85 -5.69 -0.42
C LEU A 42 5.14 -5.04 -0.94
N LEU A 43 5.55 -3.90 -0.36
CA LEU A 43 6.76 -3.18 -0.77
C LEU A 43 8.05 -4.00 -0.57
N GLN A 44 8.09 -4.83 0.46
CA GLN A 44 9.23 -5.71 0.74
C GLN A 44 9.31 -6.92 -0.22
N ASP A 45 8.21 -7.24 -0.91
CA ASP A 45 8.16 -8.40 -1.78
C ASP A 45 8.38 -7.97 -3.25
N PRO A 46 9.49 -8.38 -3.88
CA PRO A 46 9.88 -7.90 -5.21
C PRO A 46 8.91 -8.30 -6.32
N VAL A 47 8.04 -9.30 -6.09
CA VAL A 47 7.00 -9.70 -7.06
C VAL A 47 6.02 -8.55 -7.33
N PHE A 48 5.80 -7.68 -6.34
CA PHE A 48 4.88 -6.54 -6.45
C PHE A 48 5.52 -5.28 -7.02
N ASN A 49 6.84 -5.26 -7.26
CA ASN A 49 7.46 -4.13 -7.95
C ASN A 49 6.83 -3.98 -9.35
N HIS A 50 6.38 -2.78 -9.69
CA HIS A 50 5.67 -2.49 -10.94
C HIS A 50 6.36 -1.42 -11.80
N GLU A 51 7.59 -0.99 -11.47
CA GLU A 51 8.31 0.07 -12.20
C GLU A 51 8.41 -0.18 -13.72
N LYS A 52 8.37 -1.45 -14.14
CA LYS A 52 8.50 -1.85 -15.54
C LYS A 52 7.18 -2.29 -16.21
N MET A 53 6.03 -2.18 -15.54
CA MET A 53 4.75 -2.66 -16.08
C MET A 53 4.42 -2.05 -17.45
N ASN A 54 4.73 -0.77 -17.66
CA ASN A 54 4.45 -0.04 -18.91
C ASN A 54 5.30 -0.51 -20.11
N TYR A 55 6.39 -1.25 -19.86
CA TYR A 55 7.24 -1.80 -20.92
C TYR A 55 6.86 -3.24 -21.30
N LEU A 56 5.90 -3.84 -20.58
CA LEU A 56 5.45 -5.20 -20.82
C LEU A 56 4.33 -5.23 -21.86
N THR A 57 4.37 -6.22 -22.74
CA THR A 57 3.23 -6.54 -23.61
C THR A 57 2.03 -7.02 -22.79
N ARG A 58 0.83 -6.97 -23.36
CA ARG A 58 -0.40 -7.43 -22.70
C ARG A 58 -0.28 -8.86 -22.13
N GLY A 59 0.36 -9.78 -22.85
CA GLY A 59 0.56 -11.16 -22.40
C GLY A 59 1.50 -11.26 -21.20
N GLU A 60 2.54 -10.44 -21.15
CA GLU A 60 3.48 -10.38 -20.02
C GLU A 60 2.84 -9.71 -18.80
N GLN A 61 2.04 -8.65 -19.00
CA GLN A 61 1.24 -8.04 -17.93
C GLN A 61 0.29 -9.06 -17.31
N TYR A 62 -0.39 -9.86 -18.13
CA TYR A 62 -1.26 -10.93 -17.64
C TYR A 62 -0.50 -11.98 -16.81
N LYS A 63 0.65 -12.46 -17.31
CA LYS A 63 1.50 -13.41 -16.57
C LYS A 63 1.95 -12.84 -15.22
N ARG A 64 2.33 -11.56 -15.19
CA ARG A 64 2.76 -10.87 -13.95
C ARG A 64 1.60 -10.71 -12.98
N ALA A 65 0.42 -10.33 -13.45
CA ALA A 65 -0.78 -10.25 -12.63
C ALA A 65 -1.09 -11.60 -11.98
N LEU A 66 -0.99 -12.71 -12.72
CA LEU A 66 -1.20 -14.05 -12.18
C LEU A 66 -0.18 -14.41 -11.09
N GLN A 67 1.10 -14.06 -11.28
CA GLN A 67 2.15 -14.25 -10.26
C GLN A 67 1.88 -13.41 -9.00
N MET A 68 1.48 -12.15 -9.15
CA MET A 68 1.11 -11.29 -8.03
C MET A 68 -0.08 -11.87 -7.26
N SER A 69 -1.14 -12.31 -7.95
CA SER A 69 -2.32 -12.91 -7.32
C SER A 69 -1.97 -14.16 -6.51
N ALA A 70 -1.16 -15.07 -7.07
CA ALA A 70 -0.69 -16.24 -6.33
C ALA A 70 0.16 -15.85 -5.11
N ARG A 71 0.95 -14.78 -5.22
CA ARG A 71 1.80 -14.31 -4.13
C ARG A 71 1.02 -13.66 -2.99
N VAL A 72 -0.06 -12.93 -3.30
CA VAL A 72 -0.98 -12.36 -2.30
C VAL A 72 -1.49 -13.46 -1.37
N GLU A 73 -1.95 -14.58 -1.92
CA GLU A 73 -2.48 -15.70 -1.13
C GLU A 73 -1.43 -16.28 -0.17
N ILE A 74 -0.19 -16.43 -0.65
CA ILE A 74 0.93 -16.90 0.18
C ILE A 74 1.22 -15.93 1.32
N LEU A 75 1.27 -14.62 1.03
CA LEU A 75 1.51 -13.59 2.04
C LEU A 75 0.37 -13.52 3.06
N ALA A 76 -0.88 -13.62 2.61
CA ALA A 76 -2.06 -13.61 3.47
C ALA A 76 -2.02 -14.76 4.47
N ARG A 77 -1.80 -15.99 3.99
CA ARG A 77 -1.69 -17.18 4.87
C ARG A 77 -0.54 -17.07 5.86
N ARG A 78 0.65 -16.63 5.41
CA ARG A 78 1.83 -16.48 6.28
C ARG A 78 1.63 -15.46 7.39
N ASN A 79 0.93 -14.38 7.10
CA ASN A 79 0.64 -13.32 8.06
C ASN A 79 -0.67 -13.54 8.82
N ARG A 80 -1.34 -14.68 8.63
CA ARG A 80 -2.65 -15.01 9.22
C ARG A 80 -3.67 -13.89 8.96
N LEU A 81 -3.61 -13.29 7.76
CA LEU A 81 -4.59 -12.31 7.33
C LEU A 81 -5.90 -13.07 7.07
N THR A 82 -6.84 -12.93 7.98
CA THR A 82 -8.22 -13.37 7.80
C THR A 82 -9.09 -12.18 7.46
N ASP A 83 -10.12 -12.41 6.64
CA ASP A 83 -11.23 -11.50 6.38
C ASP A 83 -12.12 -11.32 7.62
N ALA A 84 -11.52 -11.20 8.81
CA ALA A 84 -12.18 -10.53 9.91
C ALA A 84 -12.37 -9.07 9.45
N LEU A 85 -13.48 -8.88 8.74
CA LEU A 85 -14.30 -7.70 8.76
C LEU A 85 -14.52 -7.42 10.24
N ASP A 86 -13.57 -6.70 10.83
CA ASP A 86 -13.78 -5.99 12.07
C ASP A 86 -14.87 -4.96 11.75
N GLY A 87 -16.11 -5.43 11.66
CA GLY A 87 -17.30 -4.63 11.70
C GLY A 87 -17.40 -4.09 13.11
N ASP A 88 -16.82 -2.92 13.33
CA ASP A 88 -17.36 -1.98 14.30
C ASP A 88 -18.03 -0.87 13.48
N GLY A 89 -19.33 -0.70 13.76
CA GLY A 89 -20.11 0.44 13.28
C GLY A 89 -19.69 1.76 13.90
#